data_AF-A0A166BIX8-F1
#
_entry.id   AF-A0A166BIX8-F1
#
_cell.length_a   1.000
_cell.length_b   1.000
_cell.length_c   1.000
_cell.angle_alpha   90.00
_cell.angle_beta   90.00
_cell.angle_gamma   90.00
#
_symmetry.space_group_name_H-M   'P 1'
#
loop_
_entity.id
_entity.type
_entity.pdbx_description
1 polymer ?
#
loop_
_entity_poly.entity_id
_entity_poly.type
_entity_poly.pdbx_seq_one_letter_code
_entity_poly.pdbx_strand_id
1 'polypeptide(L)'
;MTTANDATPTTSIDTLDNLLKTLESTLEAERAALNAIIEADHVISLARSDAELALYDAEDALLRAADPVLMARVAEMIEIMIYGDDDMSDTERGMGDFPEVLEKVLALRRRLGLPVEGESEN
;
A
#
# COMPACT_ATOMS: atom_id res chain seq x y z
N MET A 1 82.02 -14.54 9.15
CA MET A 1 80.93 -14.74 10.13
C MET A 1 79.65 -14.30 9.49
N THR A 2 78.63 -15.14 9.63
CA THR A 2 77.51 -15.35 8.70
C THR A 2 76.43 -14.27 8.84
N THR A 3 75.76 -14.05 7.72
CA THR A 3 74.67 -13.12 7.41
C THR A 3 73.56 -13.05 8.46
N ALA A 4 73.18 -11.83 8.82
CA ALA A 4 71.92 -11.52 9.48
C ALA A 4 70.77 -11.99 8.57
N ASN A 5 70.00 -12.96 9.05
CA ASN A 5 68.81 -13.48 8.39
C ASN A 5 67.58 -13.09 9.22
N ASP A 6 66.50 -12.79 8.50
CA ASP A 6 65.11 -12.65 8.93
C ASP A 6 64.70 -11.45 9.79
N ALA A 7 64.44 -10.33 9.11
CA ALA A 7 63.27 -9.51 9.42
C ALA A 7 62.16 -9.90 8.43
N THR A 8 61.29 -10.80 8.84
CA THR A 8 60.15 -11.26 8.03
C THR A 8 59.11 -10.13 7.89
N PRO A 9 58.55 -9.88 6.68
CA PRO A 9 57.53 -8.87 6.43
C PRO A 9 56.11 -9.36 6.82
N THR A 10 55.98 -10.11 7.92
CA THR A 10 54.74 -10.81 8.28
C THR A 10 53.65 -9.85 8.79
N THR A 11 54.03 -8.77 9.46
CA THR A 11 53.10 -7.84 10.11
C THR A 11 52.20 -7.08 9.15
N SER A 12 52.66 -6.75 7.93
CA SER A 12 51.84 -5.96 6.99
C SER A 12 50.76 -6.80 6.30
N ILE A 13 51.05 -8.08 6.06
CA ILE A 13 50.12 -9.02 5.42
C ILE A 13 49.00 -9.39 6.39
N ASP A 14 49.32 -9.68 7.65
CA ASP A 14 48.32 -9.98 8.69
C ASP A 14 47.40 -8.78 8.97
N THR A 15 47.93 -7.54 8.95
CA THR A 15 47.08 -6.34 9.07
C THR A 15 46.16 -6.12 7.88
N LEU A 16 46.59 -6.45 6.66
CA LEU A 16 45.75 -6.34 5.46
C LEU A 16 44.65 -7.40 5.46
N ASP A 17 44.96 -8.63 5.87
CA ASP A 17 43.98 -9.72 5.97
C ASP A 17 42.92 -9.43 7.04
N ASN A 18 43.32 -8.85 8.18
CA ASN A 18 42.39 -8.39 9.22
C ASN A 18 41.51 -7.22 8.76
N LEU A 19 42.06 -6.28 7.98
CA LEU A 19 41.29 -5.19 7.37
C LEU A 19 40.27 -5.73 6.37
N LEU A 20 40.66 -6.69 5.53
CA LEU A 20 39.77 -7.31 4.55
C LEU A 20 38.59 -8.00 5.26
N LYS A 21 38.85 -8.81 6.29
CA LYS A 21 37.81 -9.48 7.09
C LYS A 21 36.86 -8.49 7.76
N THR A 22 37.40 -7.37 8.26
CA THR A 22 36.58 -6.31 8.89
C THR A 22 35.69 -5.63 7.86
N LEU A 23 36.21 -5.35 6.66
CA LEU A 23 35.43 -4.77 5.57
C LEU A 23 34.34 -5.74 5.10
N GLU A 24 34.66 -7.03 4.95
CA GLU A 24 33.69 -8.06 4.59
C GLU A 24 32.58 -8.18 5.64
N SER A 25 32.93 -8.22 6.94
CA SER A 25 31.91 -8.29 8.00
C SER A 25 31.05 -7.04 8.06
N THR A 26 31.64 -5.87 7.81
CA THR A 26 30.90 -4.59 7.78
C THR A 26 29.96 -4.56 6.60
N LEU A 27 30.42 -4.98 5.41
CA LEU A 27 29.59 -5.07 4.21
C LEU A 27 28.42 -6.05 4.41
N GLU A 28 28.66 -7.20 5.04
CA GLU A 28 27.63 -8.17 5.37
C GLU A 28 26.59 -7.57 6.34
N ALA A 29 27.04 -6.84 7.36
CA ALA A 29 26.18 -6.15 8.31
C ALA A 29 25.35 -5.03 7.65
N GLU A 30 25.95 -4.25 6.75
CA GLU A 30 25.24 -3.22 5.98
C GLU A 30 24.19 -3.82 5.04
N ARG A 31 24.51 -4.94 4.38
CA ARG A 31 23.54 -5.67 3.56
C ARG A 31 22.38 -6.21 4.38
N ALA A 32 22.66 -6.78 5.55
CA ALA A 32 21.63 -7.26 6.47
C ALA A 32 20.73 -6.11 6.94
N ALA A 33 21.32 -4.97 7.30
CA ALA A 33 20.57 -3.78 7.69
C ALA A 33 19.69 -3.24 6.54
N LEU A 34 20.22 -3.19 5.31
CA LEU A 34 19.46 -2.74 4.14
C LEU A 34 18.29 -3.69 3.84
N ASN A 35 18.51 -4.99 3.90
CA ASN A 35 17.44 -5.98 3.69
C ASN A 35 16.34 -5.83 4.76
N ALA A 36 16.71 -5.62 6.02
CA ALA A 36 15.75 -5.39 7.10
C ALA A 36 14.93 -4.10 6.89
N ILE A 37 15.54 -3.03 6.35
CA ILE A 37 14.84 -1.79 6.01
C ILE A 37 13.83 -2.04 4.87
N ILE A 38 14.23 -2.74 3.81
CA ILE A 38 13.35 -3.06 2.68
C ILE A 38 12.16 -3.92 3.14
N GLU A 39 12.40 -4.90 4.00
CA GLU A 39 11.34 -5.74 4.57
C GLU A 39 10.39 -4.93 5.45
N ALA A 40 10.92 -4.04 6.30
CA ALA A 40 10.09 -3.16 7.13
C ALA A 40 9.22 -2.23 6.26
N ASP A 41 9.77 -1.65 5.20
CA ASP A 41 9.03 -0.78 4.28
C ASP A 41 7.90 -1.54 3.56
N HIS A 42 8.16 -2.79 3.17
CA HIS A 42 7.14 -3.67 2.59
C HIS A 42 6.00 -3.95 3.59
N VAL A 43 6.32 -4.29 4.83
CA VAL A 43 5.33 -4.55 5.89
C VAL A 43 4.51 -3.29 6.20
N ILE A 44 5.15 -2.12 6.29
CA ILE A 44 4.46 -0.84 6.50
C ILE A 44 3.50 -0.55 5.34
N SER A 45 3.93 -0.79 4.11
CA SER A 45 3.09 -0.58 2.92
C SER A 45 1.86 -1.48 2.92
N LEU A 46 2.02 -2.76 3.26
CA LEU A 46 0.89 -3.70 3.41
C LEU A 46 -0.05 -3.25 4.52
N ALA A 47 0.48 -2.90 5.69
CA ALA A 47 -0.34 -2.44 6.83
C ALA A 47 -1.14 -1.18 6.51
N ARG A 48 -0.58 -0.25 5.71
CA ARG A 48 -1.31 0.94 5.24
C ARG A 48 -2.45 0.56 4.30
N SER A 49 -2.19 -0.33 3.35
CA SER A 49 -3.22 -0.84 2.43
C SER A 49 -4.37 -1.53 3.19
N ASP A 50 -4.04 -2.36 4.20
CA ASP A 50 -5.04 -3.04 5.03
C ASP A 50 -5.87 -2.04 5.84
N ALA A 51 -5.23 -1.00 6.39
CA ALA A 51 -5.92 0.05 7.14
C ALA A 51 -6.85 0.88 6.25
N GLU A 52 -6.44 1.21 5.03
CA GLU A 52 -7.27 1.90 4.04
C GLU A 52 -8.47 1.04 3.64
N LEU A 53 -8.26 -0.25 3.37
CA LEU A 53 -9.35 -1.18 3.08
C LEU A 53 -10.34 -1.28 4.24
N ALA A 54 -9.84 -1.44 5.47
CA ALA A 54 -10.68 -1.52 6.67
C ALA A 54 -11.49 -0.23 6.90
N LEU A 55 -10.94 0.94 6.54
CA LEU A 55 -11.68 2.20 6.57
C LEU A 55 -12.84 2.19 5.58
N TYR A 56 -12.60 1.81 4.32
CA TYR A 56 -13.66 1.73 3.32
C TYR A 56 -14.75 0.72 3.70
N ASP A 57 -14.38 -0.45 4.23
CA ASP A 57 -15.33 -1.45 4.71
C ASP A 57 -16.20 -0.90 5.85
N ALA A 58 -15.62 -0.10 6.76
CA ALA A 58 -16.36 0.53 7.84
C ALA A 58 -17.32 1.60 7.31
N GLU A 59 -16.92 2.42 6.34
CA GLU A 59 -17.79 3.41 5.71
C GLU A 59 -18.96 2.75 4.97
N ASP A 60 -18.69 1.70 4.19
CA ASP A 60 -19.71 0.95 3.47
C ASP A 60 -20.70 0.25 4.43
N ALA A 61 -20.20 -0.28 5.55
CA ALA A 61 -21.06 -0.82 6.61
C ALA A 61 -21.98 0.24 7.21
N LEU A 62 -21.48 1.47 7.45
CA LEU A 62 -22.29 2.59 7.94
C LEU A 62 -23.35 3.02 6.94
N LEU A 63 -22.99 3.12 5.66
CA LEU A 63 -23.93 3.46 4.59
C LEU A 63 -25.03 2.41 4.45
N ARG A 64 -24.66 1.12 4.43
CA ARG A 64 -25.61 0.00 4.34
C ARG A 64 -26.52 -0.09 5.56
N ALA A 65 -26.00 0.21 6.75
CA ALA A 65 -26.81 0.26 7.97
C ALA A 65 -27.81 1.43 7.95
N ALA A 66 -27.43 2.57 7.36
CA ALA A 66 -28.25 3.77 7.32
C ALA A 66 -29.31 3.76 6.21
N ASP A 67 -29.01 3.18 5.04
CA ASP A 67 -29.97 2.99 3.95
C ASP A 67 -29.64 1.72 3.13
N PRO A 68 -30.17 0.54 3.53
CA PRO A 68 -29.88 -0.72 2.86
C PRO A 68 -30.49 -0.82 1.46
N VAL A 69 -31.59 -0.11 1.20
CA VAL A 69 -32.28 -0.14 -0.11
C VAL A 69 -31.48 0.65 -1.13
N LEU A 70 -31.04 1.86 -0.76
CA LEU A 70 -30.16 2.66 -1.61
C LEU A 70 -28.85 1.93 -1.90
N MET A 71 -28.23 1.34 -0.88
CA MET A 71 -26.95 0.64 -1.05
C MET A 71 -27.08 -0.67 -1.84
N ALA A 72 -28.23 -1.35 -1.80
CA ALA A 72 -28.51 -2.47 -2.71
C ALA A 72 -28.56 -1.99 -4.17
N ARG A 73 -29.20 -0.85 -4.43
CA ARG A 73 -29.25 -0.27 -5.78
C ARG A 73 -27.86 0.15 -6.27
N VAL A 74 -27.04 0.74 -5.40
CA VAL A 74 -25.64 1.07 -5.73
C VAL A 74 -24.86 -0.18 -6.12
N ALA A 75 -25.03 -1.29 -5.40
CA ALA A 75 -24.37 -2.55 -5.73
C ALA A 75 -24.76 -3.08 -7.12
N GLU A 76 -26.05 -3.03 -7.47
CA GLU A 76 -26.54 -3.40 -8.81
C GLU A 76 -25.88 -2.53 -9.90
N MET A 77 -25.73 -1.23 -9.66
CA MET A 77 -25.14 -0.31 -10.63
C MET A 77 -23.64 -0.57 -10.82
N ILE A 78 -22.91 -0.87 -9.73
CA ILE A 78 -21.52 -1.31 -9.81
C ILE A 78 -21.42 -2.60 -10.63
N GLU A 79 -22.31 -3.57 -10.41
CA GLU A 79 -22.34 -4.82 -11.16
C GLU A 79 -22.57 -4.56 -12.66
N ILE A 80 -23.50 -3.67 -13.01
CA ILE A 80 -23.74 -3.23 -14.39
C ILE A 80 -22.50 -2.53 -14.98
N MET A 81 -21.76 -1.73 -14.21
CA MET A 81 -20.55 -1.08 -14.71
C MET A 81 -19.38 -2.04 -14.94
N ILE A 82 -19.29 -3.10 -14.14
CA ILE A 82 -18.19 -4.08 -14.24
C ILE A 82 -18.48 -5.12 -15.33
N TYR A 83 -19.73 -5.56 -15.45
CA TYR A 83 -20.11 -6.71 -16.28
C TYR A 83 -21.12 -6.39 -17.39
N GLY A 84 -21.62 -5.15 -17.46
CA GLY A 84 -22.59 -4.74 -18.47
C GLY A 84 -22.01 -4.77 -19.88
N ASP A 85 -22.83 -5.17 -20.84
CA ASP A 85 -22.46 -5.25 -22.25
C ASP A 85 -22.30 -3.85 -22.84
N ASP A 86 -21.11 -3.57 -23.39
CA ASP A 86 -20.70 -2.25 -23.87
C ASP A 86 -21.52 -1.70 -25.04
N ASP A 87 -22.33 -2.55 -25.68
CA ASP A 87 -23.18 -2.18 -26.80
C ASP A 87 -24.60 -1.73 -26.40
N MET A 88 -25.00 -1.83 -25.12
CA MET A 88 -26.34 -1.40 -24.66
C MET A 88 -26.36 0.08 -24.26
N SER A 89 -27.49 0.77 -24.45
CA SER A 89 -27.67 2.14 -23.95
C SER A 89 -27.79 2.16 -22.41
N ASP A 90 -27.45 3.28 -21.77
CA ASP A 90 -27.53 3.43 -20.30
C ASP A 90 -28.93 3.13 -19.75
N THR A 91 -29.98 3.51 -20.49
CA THR A 91 -31.36 3.20 -20.11
C THR A 91 -31.64 1.70 -20.16
N GLU A 92 -31.15 1.01 -21.19
CA GLU A 92 -31.30 -0.45 -21.36
C GLU A 92 -30.46 -1.24 -20.36
N ARG A 93 -29.31 -0.71 -19.95
CA ARG A 93 -28.49 -1.27 -18.87
C ARG A 93 -29.06 -1.04 -17.48
N GLY A 94 -30.10 -0.22 -17.34
CA GLY A 94 -30.62 0.17 -16.03
C GLY A 94 -29.70 1.14 -15.29
N MET A 95 -29.04 2.06 -15.99
CA MET A 95 -28.24 3.18 -15.44
C MET A 95 -28.95 4.53 -15.57
N GLY A 96 -30.19 4.55 -16.07
CA GLY A 96 -30.95 5.79 -16.30
C GLY A 96 -31.25 6.62 -15.03
N ASP A 97 -31.22 5.99 -13.86
CA ASP A 97 -31.39 6.61 -12.54
C ASP A 97 -30.05 6.94 -11.84
N PHE A 98 -28.90 6.78 -12.52
CA PHE A 98 -27.58 6.97 -11.92
C PHE A 98 -27.37 8.34 -11.24
N PRO A 99 -27.73 9.47 -11.87
CA PRO A 99 -27.55 10.77 -11.23
C PRO A 99 -28.34 10.90 -9.93
N GLU A 100 -29.55 10.33 -9.87
CA GLU A 100 -30.41 10.38 -8.68
C GLU A 100 -29.87 9.49 -7.55
N VAL A 101 -29.40 8.28 -7.89
CA VAL A 101 -28.77 7.38 -6.90
C VAL A 101 -27.50 8.02 -6.34
N LEU A 102 -26.65 8.59 -7.19
CA LEU A 102 -25.43 9.28 -6.77
C LEU A 102 -25.75 10.45 -5.82
N GLU A 103 -26.72 11.30 -6.16
CA GLU A 103 -27.12 12.42 -5.30
C GLU A 103 -27.60 11.94 -3.92
N LYS A 104 -28.39 10.87 -3.87
CA LYS A 104 -28.85 10.27 -2.62
C LYS A 104 -27.70 9.71 -1.78
N VAL A 105 -26.71 9.06 -2.40
CA VAL A 105 -25.52 8.55 -1.69
C VAL A 105 -24.69 9.70 -1.14
N LEU A 106 -24.46 10.77 -1.92
CA LEU A 106 -23.75 11.95 -1.45
C LEU A 106 -24.47 12.62 -0.28
N ALA A 107 -25.79 12.78 -0.36
CA ALA A 107 -26.59 13.30 0.73
C ALA A 107 -26.51 12.41 1.99
N LEU A 108 -26.51 11.09 1.81
CA LEU A 108 -26.35 10.13 2.90
C LEU A 108 -24.97 10.23 3.56
N ARG A 109 -23.89 10.32 2.77
CA ARG A 109 -22.52 10.53 3.25
C ARG A 109 -22.41 11.81 4.08
N ARG A 110 -22.92 12.94 3.56
CA ARG A 110 -22.96 14.21 4.31
C ARG A 110 -23.74 14.11 5.63
N ARG A 111 -24.88 13.41 5.62
CA ARG A 111 -25.71 13.21 6.83
C ARG A 111 -24.99 12.38 7.90
N LEU A 112 -24.19 11.39 7.48
CA LEU A 112 -23.40 10.54 8.38
C LEU A 112 -22.06 11.18 8.78
N GLY A 113 -21.73 12.35 8.24
CA GLY A 113 -20.43 13.01 8.45
C GLY A 113 -19.26 12.26 7.80
N LEU A 114 -19.53 11.42 6.80
CA LEU A 114 -18.52 10.72 6.04
C LEU A 114 -17.88 11.67 5.01
N PRO A 115 -16.58 11.51 4.70
CA PRO A 115 -15.91 12.33 3.71
C PRO A 115 -16.55 12.15 2.32
N VAL A 116 -16.63 13.26 1.59
CA VAL A 116 -17.01 13.31 0.17
C VAL A 116 -15.81 13.84 -0.59
N GLU A 117 -15.23 13.01 -1.46
CA GLU A 117 -14.10 13.41 -2.29
C GLU A 117 -14.46 14.62 -3.17
N GLY A 118 -13.60 15.63 -3.20
CA GLY A 118 -13.83 16.87 -3.94
C GLY A 118 -14.63 17.95 -3.18
N GLU A 119 -15.14 17.69 -1.97
CA GLU A 119 -15.76 18.72 -1.11
C GLU A 119 -14.81 19.31 -0.06
N SER A 120 -13.58 18.79 0.04
CA SER A 120 -12.53 19.32 0.91
C SER A 120 -11.91 20.60 0.33
N GLU A 121 -12.64 21.71 0.44
CA GLU A 121 -12.18 23.11 0.58
C GLU A 121 -13.34 24.08 0.21
N ASN A 122 -14.14 24.48 1.20
CA ASN A 122 -14.90 25.73 1.20
C ASN A 122 -15.05 26.23 2.65
#